data_AF-A0A3D2IIC9-F1
#
_entry.id   AF-A0A3D2IIC9-F1
#
_cell.length_a   1.000
_cell.length_b   1.000
_cell.length_c   1.000
_cell.angle_alpha   90.00
_cell.angle_beta   90.00
_cell.angle_gamma   90.00
#
_symmetry.space_group_name_H-M   'P 1'
#
loop_
_entity.id
_entity.type
_entity.pdbx_description
1 polymer ?
#
loop_
_entity_poly.entity_id
_entity_poly.type
_entity_poly.pdbx_seq_one_letter_code
_entity_poly.pdbx_strand_id
1 'polypeptide(L)'
;MNFITAKKIGRNRLLRWILLMLGLVAIIALTGMNVFSLYDIRERVTESESERQLKKAEEITALVQSEIYQPFTKLLNIDNQAEASLQDDGKLPKTLEKIFIDLADNPYTSSIYYTPASVDPCDTGSAIYYFNQSDRKMETTEDYSNLVCDGVGLIRSATRIQINNFDLRWRSMIEFDAHRSMNIGLINLTENRVIGYFTFILNQEAIVEKLIAPLIYDYFGGVENEGTIVWLHDHRRDIVLATNNSSVDFSVDLVDNRVRFPRFFSDWILKVAFLNPPITSAYQDTFRKNIIVLGFAVLFLVGSLLFMFYTAQKERELSMRQAGFLANVTHELKTPLAVMQAAGENISDGRVTEPERLKKYGSHIYDESIRLRKMIEKLLDVAKYDAGQTLVNAKPQDLKELVDNYLEENKEFIENKGFDLEYTFEDETEFVIEADGDSIETILGNLVENAIKYSADTKKMEIKLFEDESQVKLSVRDYGVGIKKSELKN
;
A
#
# COMPACT_ATOMS: atom_id res chain seq x y z
N MET A 1 10.73 0.53 48.89
CA MET A 1 9.59 -0.05 48.16
C MET A 1 9.18 0.73 46.91
N ASN A 2 9.15 2.07 46.92
CA ASN A 2 8.69 2.88 45.77
C ASN A 2 9.58 2.83 44.51
N PHE A 3 10.86 2.43 44.60
CA PHE A 3 11.79 2.53 43.47
C PHE A 3 11.68 1.39 42.44
N ILE A 4 11.36 0.16 42.85
CA ILE A 4 11.36 -1.02 41.95
C ILE A 4 10.02 -1.14 41.21
N THR A 5 8.90 -0.89 41.89
CA THR A 5 7.57 -0.82 41.29
C THR A 5 7.42 0.40 40.38
N ALA A 6 7.94 1.58 40.77
CA ALA A 6 7.95 2.75 39.87
C ALA A 6 8.80 2.51 38.61
N LYS A 7 9.93 1.80 38.71
CA LYS A 7 10.76 1.44 37.55
C LYS A 7 10.06 0.45 36.61
N LYS A 8 9.29 -0.50 37.14
CA LYS A 8 8.50 -1.48 36.34
C LYS A 8 7.28 -0.84 35.67
N ILE A 9 6.59 0.07 36.37
CA ILE A 9 5.45 0.86 35.85
C ILE A 9 5.93 1.87 34.78
N GLY A 10 7.05 2.56 35.04
CA GLY A 10 7.68 3.47 34.08
C GLY A 10 8.14 2.76 32.81
N ARG A 11 8.72 1.55 32.94
CA ARG A 11 9.14 0.74 31.79
C ARG A 11 7.96 0.30 30.92
N ASN A 12 6.84 -0.11 31.52
CA ASN A 12 5.63 -0.46 30.77
C ASN A 12 4.98 0.76 30.09
N ARG A 13 4.97 1.93 30.74
CA ARG A 13 4.50 3.17 30.10
C ARG A 13 5.38 3.60 28.92
N LEU A 14 6.70 3.54 29.09
CA LEU A 14 7.65 3.87 28.02
C LEU A 14 7.49 2.93 26.82
N LEU A 15 7.36 1.61 27.08
CA LEU A 15 7.15 0.61 26.03
C LEU A 15 5.86 0.86 25.25
N ARG A 16 4.78 1.26 25.93
CA ARG A 16 3.49 1.60 25.31
C ARG A 16 3.62 2.76 24.31
N TRP A 17 4.30 3.84 24.70
CA TRP A 17 4.50 5.00 23.83
C TRP A 17 5.45 4.71 22.66
N ILE A 18 6.50 3.91 22.90
CA ILE A 18 7.43 3.47 21.86
C ILE A 18 6.71 2.63 20.80
N LEU A 19 5.86 1.66 21.22
CA LEU A 19 5.11 0.81 20.28
C LEU A 19 4.09 1.62 19.46
N LEU A 20 3.41 2.59 20.07
CA LEU A 20 2.50 3.48 19.34
C LEU A 20 3.24 4.39 18.34
N MET A 21 4.35 5.00 18.75
CA MET A 21 5.17 5.84 17.87
C MET A 21 5.75 5.05 16.70
N LEU A 22 6.28 3.84 16.95
CA LEU A 22 6.79 2.97 15.89
C LEU A 22 5.70 2.58 14.90
N GLY A 23 4.49 2.23 15.38
CA GLY A 23 3.35 1.95 14.52
C GLY A 23 2.94 3.15 13.66
N LEU A 24 2.88 4.34 14.25
CA LEU A 24 2.49 5.57 13.53
C LEU A 24 3.54 5.99 12.49
N VAL A 25 4.83 5.94 12.85
CA VAL A 25 5.94 6.24 11.94
C VAL A 25 6.00 5.23 10.79
N ALA A 26 5.78 3.93 11.07
CA ALA A 26 5.74 2.92 10.02
C ALA A 26 4.60 3.17 9.02
N ILE A 27 3.41 3.56 9.50
CA ILE A 27 2.27 3.91 8.62
C ILE A 27 2.60 5.14 7.77
N ILE A 28 3.12 6.21 8.37
CA ILE A 28 3.46 7.44 7.64
C ILE A 28 4.56 7.18 6.61
N ALA A 29 5.62 6.47 6.98
CA ALA A 29 6.72 6.15 6.06
C ALA A 29 6.24 5.26 4.90
N LEU A 30 5.41 4.26 5.19
CA LEU A 30 4.87 3.36 4.18
C LEU A 30 3.90 4.07 3.23
N THR A 31 2.99 4.89 3.77
CA THR A 31 2.08 5.70 2.94
C THR A 31 2.85 6.69 2.08
N GLY A 32 3.87 7.36 2.62
CA GLY A 32 4.75 8.27 1.88
C GLY A 32 5.52 7.56 0.76
N MET A 33 6.14 6.40 1.05
CA MET A 33 6.83 5.60 0.04
C MET A 33 5.87 5.09 -1.04
N ASN A 34 4.64 4.71 -0.68
CA ASN A 34 3.65 4.23 -1.64
C ASN A 34 3.16 5.33 -2.58
N VAL A 35 2.87 6.52 -2.04
CA VAL A 35 2.48 7.66 -2.88
C VAL A 35 3.62 8.05 -3.81
N PHE A 36 4.86 8.11 -3.31
CA PHE A 36 6.03 8.44 -4.12
C PHE A 36 6.30 7.38 -5.18
N SER A 37 6.24 6.08 -4.84
CA SER A 37 6.45 4.98 -5.77
C SER A 37 5.37 4.94 -6.85
N LEU A 38 4.10 5.17 -6.51
CA LEU A 38 3.02 5.21 -7.50
C LEU A 38 3.17 6.41 -8.44
N TYR A 39 3.61 7.55 -7.92
CA TYR A 39 3.86 8.74 -8.71
C TYR A 39 5.06 8.55 -9.66
N ASP A 40 6.19 8.04 -9.15
CA ASP A 40 7.42 7.83 -9.92
C ASP A 40 7.27 6.73 -10.99
N ILE A 41 6.53 5.65 -10.69
CA ILE A 41 6.20 4.60 -11.68
C ILE A 41 5.28 5.15 -12.78
N ARG A 42 4.29 5.97 -12.41
CA ARG A 42 3.41 6.62 -13.39
C ARG A 42 4.22 7.50 -14.32
N GLU A 43 5.03 8.40 -13.79
CA GLU A 43 5.77 9.37 -14.60
C GLU A 43 6.79 8.69 -15.52
N ARG A 44 7.63 7.77 -15.01
CA ARG A 44 8.70 7.18 -15.83
C ARG A 44 8.25 6.14 -16.84
N VAL A 45 7.27 5.30 -16.50
CA VAL A 45 6.92 4.15 -17.35
C VAL A 45 5.95 4.55 -18.46
N THR A 46 4.92 5.37 -18.15
CA THR A 46 3.92 5.70 -19.18
C THR A 46 4.40 6.74 -20.17
N GLU A 47 5.18 7.72 -19.71
CA GLU A 47 5.68 8.78 -20.58
C GLU A 47 6.71 8.19 -21.55
N SER A 48 7.65 7.38 -21.05
CA SER A 48 8.68 6.75 -21.91
C SER A 48 8.12 5.73 -22.92
N GLU A 49 7.11 4.93 -22.56
CA GLU A 49 6.53 3.95 -23.49
C GLU A 49 5.64 4.64 -24.54
N SER A 50 4.81 5.60 -24.13
CA SER A 50 3.97 6.36 -25.06
C SER A 50 4.80 7.18 -26.03
N GLU A 51 5.86 7.84 -25.55
CA GLU A 51 6.84 8.54 -26.39
C GLU A 51 7.52 7.59 -27.38
N ARG A 52 7.89 6.38 -26.94
CA ARG A 52 8.50 5.38 -27.83
C ARG A 52 7.54 4.95 -28.94
N GLN A 53 6.27 4.73 -28.63
CA GLN A 53 5.26 4.38 -29.64
C GLN A 53 4.96 5.56 -30.56
N LEU A 54 4.94 6.80 -30.04
CA LEU A 54 4.78 8.00 -30.85
C LEU A 54 5.94 8.17 -31.84
N LYS A 55 7.17 7.94 -31.39
CA LYS A 55 8.37 8.00 -32.24
C LYS A 55 8.31 6.99 -33.39
N LYS A 56 7.78 5.80 -33.17
CA LYS A 56 7.53 4.82 -34.25
C LYS A 56 6.55 5.38 -35.29
N ALA A 57 5.45 6.01 -34.87
CA ALA A 57 4.51 6.62 -35.79
C ALA A 57 5.14 7.78 -36.58
N GLU A 58 6.00 8.59 -35.94
CA GLU A 58 6.79 9.63 -36.62
C GLU A 58 7.76 9.02 -37.65
N GLU A 59 8.46 7.93 -37.29
CA GLU A 59 9.34 7.19 -38.21
C GLU A 59 8.58 6.68 -39.45
N ILE A 60 7.36 6.16 -39.30
CA ILE A 60 6.50 5.80 -40.44
C ILE A 60 6.28 7.00 -41.35
N THR A 61 5.88 8.15 -40.80
CA THR A 61 5.63 9.35 -41.65
C THR A 61 6.89 9.79 -42.39
N ALA A 62 8.06 9.69 -41.76
CA ALA A 62 9.35 10.04 -42.38
C ALA A 62 9.75 9.04 -43.47
N LEU A 63 9.54 7.74 -43.26
CA LEU A 63 9.81 6.70 -44.27
C LEU A 63 8.90 6.86 -45.49
N VAL A 64 7.60 7.07 -45.28
CA VAL A 64 6.64 7.32 -46.37
C VAL A 64 7.04 8.56 -47.16
N GLN A 65 7.42 9.63 -46.47
CA GLN A 65 7.89 10.84 -47.12
C GLN A 65 9.15 10.58 -47.95
N SER A 66 10.14 9.85 -47.40
CA SER A 66 11.37 9.51 -48.10
C SER A 66 11.08 8.70 -49.36
N GLU A 67 10.26 7.65 -49.26
CA GLU A 67 9.97 6.74 -50.37
C GLU A 67 9.22 7.45 -51.52
N ILE A 68 8.26 8.32 -51.19
CA ILE A 68 7.48 9.04 -52.19
C ILE A 68 8.26 10.21 -52.78
N TYR A 69 9.00 10.99 -51.97
CA TYR A 69 9.66 12.21 -52.44
C TYR A 69 11.01 11.97 -53.13
N GLN A 70 11.78 10.99 -52.68
CA GLN A 70 13.16 10.78 -53.14
C GLN A 70 13.30 10.59 -54.65
N PRO A 71 12.41 9.86 -55.35
CA PRO A 71 12.44 9.75 -56.81
C PRO A 71 12.36 11.11 -57.52
N PHE A 72 11.55 12.04 -57.00
CA PHE A 72 11.30 13.34 -57.60
C PHE A 72 12.38 14.38 -57.31
N THR A 73 13.21 14.19 -56.28
CA THR A 73 14.36 15.07 -56.04
C THR A 73 15.33 15.09 -57.22
N LYS A 74 15.40 14.00 -58.00
CA LYS A 74 16.21 13.93 -59.22
C LYS A 74 15.71 14.85 -60.33
N LEU A 75 14.44 15.27 -60.27
CA LEU A 75 13.83 16.22 -61.20
C LEU A 75 14.08 17.68 -60.81
N LEU A 76 14.69 17.95 -59.64
CA LEU A 76 14.93 19.31 -59.19
C LEU A 76 15.95 20.09 -60.05
N ASN A 77 16.84 19.36 -60.74
CA ASN A 77 17.94 19.90 -61.54
C ASN A 77 17.77 19.63 -63.05
N ILE A 78 16.54 19.69 -63.55
CA ILE A 78 16.29 19.57 -64.98
C ILE A 78 16.99 20.70 -65.75
N ASP A 79 17.70 20.32 -66.82
CA ASP A 79 18.31 21.26 -67.78
C ASP A 79 17.25 21.79 -68.76
N ASN A 80 17.45 23.02 -69.25
CA ASN A 80 16.58 23.71 -70.20
C ASN A 80 16.41 22.93 -71.52
N GLN A 81 17.29 21.97 -71.83
CA GLN A 81 17.19 21.08 -73.00
C GLN A 81 15.95 20.17 -72.99
N ALA A 82 15.30 19.98 -71.84
CA ALA A 82 14.09 19.18 -71.73
C ALA A 82 12.88 19.82 -72.42
N GLU A 83 12.79 21.15 -72.46
CA GLU A 83 11.68 21.86 -73.13
C GLU A 83 11.72 21.68 -74.64
N ALA A 84 12.89 21.93 -75.26
CA ALA A 84 13.07 21.83 -76.70
C ALA A 84 12.79 20.40 -77.20
N SER A 85 13.30 19.40 -76.49
CA SER A 85 13.07 17.98 -76.83
C SER A 85 11.58 17.59 -76.75
N LEU A 86 10.85 18.10 -75.75
CA LEU A 86 9.41 17.82 -75.61
C LEU A 86 8.56 18.50 -76.69
N GLN A 87 8.91 19.73 -77.09
CA GLN A 87 8.17 20.49 -78.09
C GLN A 87 8.48 20.05 -79.53
N ASP A 88 9.72 19.62 -79.83
CA ASP A 88 10.16 19.30 -81.19
C ASP A 88 9.76 17.89 -81.65
N ASP A 89 9.91 16.86 -80.81
CA ASP A 89 9.65 15.47 -81.21
C ASP A 89 8.92 14.61 -80.15
N GLY A 90 8.44 15.24 -79.06
CA GLY A 90 7.73 14.56 -77.98
C GLY A 90 8.59 13.60 -77.16
N LYS A 91 9.92 13.60 -77.34
CA LYS A 91 10.83 12.75 -76.56
C LYS A 91 11.40 13.51 -75.38
N LEU A 92 11.53 12.80 -74.26
CA LEU A 92 12.30 13.28 -73.13
C LEU A 92 13.79 13.13 -73.42
N PRO A 93 14.65 14.05 -72.92
CA PRO A 93 16.09 13.82 -72.90
C PRO A 93 16.42 12.47 -72.24
N LYS A 94 17.41 11.75 -72.73
CA LYS A 94 17.81 10.42 -72.20
C LYS A 94 18.06 10.41 -70.68
N THR A 95 18.46 11.55 -70.12
CA THR A 95 18.67 11.75 -68.68
C THR A 95 17.37 11.74 -67.88
N LEU A 96 16.27 12.25 -68.45
CA LEU A 96 14.94 12.29 -67.84
C LEU A 96 14.11 11.06 -68.19
N GLU A 97 14.30 10.49 -69.38
CA GLU A 97 13.59 9.29 -69.85
C GLU A 97 13.64 8.18 -68.79
N LYS A 98 14.83 7.89 -68.24
CA LYS A 98 14.98 6.89 -67.17
C LYS A 98 14.17 7.25 -65.91
N ILE A 99 14.19 8.51 -65.49
CA ILE A 99 13.48 8.94 -64.27
C ILE A 99 11.97 8.84 -64.46
N PHE A 100 11.46 9.23 -65.63
CA PHE A 100 10.03 9.14 -65.95
C PHE A 100 9.56 7.69 -66.09
N ILE A 101 10.38 6.81 -66.67
CA ILE A 101 10.11 5.36 -66.69
C ILE A 101 10.06 4.82 -65.26
N ASP A 102 11.09 5.10 -64.44
CA ASP A 102 11.13 4.66 -63.05
C ASP A 102 9.91 5.18 -62.25
N LEU A 103 9.45 6.40 -62.52
CA LEU A 103 8.27 7.00 -61.88
C LEU A 103 6.94 6.45 -62.38
N ALA A 104 6.83 6.14 -63.67
CA ALA A 104 5.62 5.56 -64.27
C ALA A 104 5.47 4.08 -63.93
N ASP A 105 6.57 3.34 -63.82
CA ASP A 105 6.61 1.94 -63.41
C ASP A 105 6.43 1.79 -61.89
N ASN A 106 6.57 2.87 -61.13
CA ASN A 106 6.33 2.88 -59.68
C ASN A 106 4.81 2.76 -59.39
N PRO A 107 4.39 1.84 -58.50
CA PRO A 107 2.97 1.66 -58.17
C PRO A 107 2.27 2.89 -57.57
N TYR A 108 3.02 3.88 -57.09
CA TYR A 108 2.50 5.08 -56.43
C TYR A 108 2.14 6.21 -57.41
N THR A 109 2.50 6.10 -58.69
CA THR A 109 2.15 7.10 -59.72
C THR A 109 1.12 6.50 -60.67
N SER A 110 -0.03 7.14 -60.81
CA SER A 110 -1.08 6.70 -61.75
C SER A 110 -0.81 7.18 -63.18
N SER A 111 -0.39 8.43 -63.33
CA SER A 111 -0.21 9.05 -64.65
C SER A 111 0.64 10.31 -64.54
N ILE A 112 1.37 10.62 -65.61
CA ILE A 112 2.29 11.75 -65.69
C ILE A 112 1.87 12.64 -66.85
N TYR A 113 1.71 13.93 -66.58
CA TYR A 113 1.34 14.93 -67.58
C TYR A 113 2.39 16.04 -67.64
N TYR A 114 2.50 16.67 -68.81
CA TYR A 114 3.24 17.90 -69.02
C TYR A 114 2.34 18.93 -69.68
N THR A 115 2.26 20.10 -69.04
CA THR A 115 1.48 21.25 -69.50
C THR A 115 2.46 22.37 -69.86
N PRO A 116 2.58 22.77 -71.13
CA PRO A 116 3.36 23.94 -71.53
C PRO A 116 2.87 25.20 -70.81
N ALA A 117 3.75 26.14 -70.48
CA ALA A 117 3.35 27.36 -69.77
C ALA A 117 2.36 28.25 -70.56
N SER A 118 2.29 28.08 -71.87
CA SER A 118 1.35 28.77 -72.76
C SER A 118 -0.07 28.18 -72.78
N VAL A 119 -0.27 26.99 -72.19
CA VAL A 119 -1.54 26.27 -72.20
C VAL A 119 -2.17 26.31 -70.82
N ASP A 120 -3.47 26.58 -70.76
CA ASP A 120 -4.27 26.41 -69.55
C ASP A 120 -5.06 25.10 -69.60
N PRO A 121 -4.73 24.10 -68.78
CA PRO A 121 -5.43 22.82 -68.76
C PRO A 121 -6.84 22.93 -68.15
N CYS A 122 -7.20 24.08 -67.59
CA CYS A 122 -8.57 24.33 -67.11
C CYS A 122 -9.53 24.76 -68.24
N ASP A 123 -9.01 25.14 -69.41
CA ASP A 123 -9.81 25.51 -70.57
C ASP A 123 -10.29 24.25 -71.33
N THR A 124 -11.55 24.27 -71.78
CA THR A 124 -12.14 23.14 -72.50
C THR A 124 -11.45 22.91 -73.85
N GLY A 125 -10.98 21.67 -74.09
CA GLY A 125 -10.31 21.30 -75.34
C GLY A 125 -8.82 21.66 -75.40
N SER A 126 -8.21 22.07 -74.28
CA SER A 126 -6.76 22.29 -74.20
C SER A 126 -6.01 20.98 -74.34
N ALA A 127 -5.18 20.88 -75.38
CA ALA A 127 -4.31 19.73 -75.59
C ALA A 127 -3.03 19.83 -74.76
N ILE A 128 -2.75 18.82 -73.94
CA ILE A 128 -1.52 18.69 -73.14
C ILE A 128 -0.80 17.40 -73.48
N TYR A 129 0.35 17.14 -72.86
CA TYR A 129 1.09 15.91 -73.08
C TYR A 129 0.88 14.94 -71.92
N TYR A 130 0.64 13.67 -72.20
CA TYR A 130 0.66 12.59 -71.22
C TYR A 130 1.78 11.59 -71.56
N PHE A 131 2.35 10.96 -70.53
CA PHE A 131 3.37 9.93 -70.73
C PHE A 131 2.70 8.58 -71.02
N ASN A 132 2.84 8.09 -72.24
CA ASN A 132 2.44 6.73 -72.60
C ASN A 132 3.52 5.75 -72.12
N GLN A 133 3.18 4.94 -71.13
CA GLN A 133 4.09 3.98 -70.51
C GLN A 133 4.53 2.84 -71.45
N SER A 134 3.66 2.43 -72.38
CA SER A 134 3.95 1.35 -73.33
C SER A 134 4.97 1.79 -74.37
N ASP A 135 4.78 3.00 -74.92
CA ASP A 135 5.61 3.56 -75.99
C ASP A 135 6.77 4.42 -75.47
N ARG A 136 6.82 4.66 -74.15
CA ARG A 136 7.83 5.45 -73.42
C ARG A 136 8.03 6.85 -74.00
N LYS A 137 6.94 7.49 -74.40
CA LYS A 137 6.93 8.81 -75.06
C LYS A 137 5.83 9.69 -74.52
N MET A 138 6.01 11.00 -74.70
CA MET A 138 4.95 11.97 -74.42
C MET A 138 4.06 12.08 -75.66
N GLU A 139 2.76 11.89 -75.47
CA GLU A 139 1.74 11.98 -76.50
C GLU A 139 0.73 13.07 -76.15
N THR A 140 0.16 13.71 -77.17
CA THR A 140 -0.85 14.74 -76.95
C THR A 140 -2.20 14.11 -76.58
N THR A 141 -2.87 14.65 -75.56
CA THR A 141 -4.22 14.27 -75.15
C THR A 141 -5.04 15.50 -74.77
N GLU A 142 -6.34 15.44 -75.04
CA GLU A 142 -7.36 16.36 -74.51
C GLU A 142 -8.17 15.71 -73.37
N ASP A 143 -7.97 14.42 -73.13
CA ASP A 143 -8.61 13.65 -72.07
C ASP A 143 -7.62 13.46 -70.91
N TYR A 144 -7.84 14.20 -69.82
CA TYR A 144 -7.05 14.15 -68.60
C TYR A 144 -7.89 14.52 -67.39
N SER A 145 -7.41 14.11 -66.21
CA SER A 145 -8.10 14.36 -64.94
C SER A 145 -8.15 15.85 -64.59
N ASN A 146 -9.26 16.29 -63.97
CA ASN A 146 -9.39 17.63 -63.38
C ASN A 146 -8.28 17.94 -62.35
N LEU A 147 -7.63 16.91 -61.78
CA LEU A 147 -6.47 17.07 -60.90
C LEU A 147 -5.28 17.74 -61.58
N VAL A 148 -5.20 17.71 -62.91
CA VAL A 148 -4.19 18.42 -63.69
C VAL A 148 -4.43 19.92 -63.64
N CYS A 149 -5.68 20.37 -63.80
CA CYS A 149 -6.07 21.77 -63.65
C CYS A 149 -5.78 22.29 -62.23
N ASP A 150 -6.22 21.56 -61.20
CA ASP A 150 -5.94 21.89 -59.79
C ASP A 150 -4.43 21.99 -59.55
N GLY A 151 -3.68 20.96 -59.98
CA GLY A 151 -2.25 20.84 -59.77
C GLY A 151 -1.45 21.96 -60.45
N VAL A 152 -1.75 22.23 -61.73
CA VAL A 152 -1.12 23.32 -62.50
C VAL A 152 -1.44 24.69 -61.90
N GLY A 153 -2.69 24.92 -61.48
CA GLY A 153 -3.08 26.17 -60.81
C GLY A 153 -2.29 26.46 -59.53
N LEU A 154 -2.07 25.42 -58.72
CA LEU A 154 -1.28 25.50 -57.48
C LEU A 154 0.19 25.85 -57.76
N ILE A 155 0.87 25.06 -58.60
CA ILE A 155 2.30 25.27 -58.90
C ILE A 155 2.53 26.55 -59.72
N ARG A 156 1.60 26.95 -60.59
CA ARG A 156 1.67 28.23 -61.32
C ARG A 156 1.66 29.42 -60.37
N SER A 157 0.82 29.37 -59.33
CA SER A 157 0.77 30.40 -58.31
C SER A 157 2.07 30.46 -57.50
N ALA A 158 2.58 29.30 -57.08
CA ALA A 158 3.82 29.18 -56.31
C ALA A 158 5.05 29.66 -57.08
N THR A 159 5.21 29.21 -58.33
CA THR A 159 6.33 29.60 -59.22
C THR A 159 6.33 31.11 -59.52
N ARG A 160 5.15 31.73 -59.70
CA ARG A 160 5.03 33.19 -59.90
C ARG A 160 5.52 33.99 -58.69
N ILE A 161 5.20 33.54 -57.47
CA ILE A 161 5.66 34.19 -56.24
C ILE A 161 7.19 34.11 -56.14
N GLN A 162 7.77 32.95 -56.44
CA GLN A 162 9.21 32.75 -56.37
C GLN A 162 9.99 33.63 -57.37
N ILE A 163 9.50 33.71 -58.62
CA ILE A 163 10.09 34.58 -59.66
C ILE A 163 10.09 36.06 -59.22
N ASN A 164 9.00 36.52 -58.61
CA ASN A 164 8.87 37.91 -58.14
C ASN A 164 9.78 38.22 -56.94
N ASN A 165 10.12 37.22 -56.12
CA ASN A 165 10.93 37.39 -54.92
C ASN A 165 12.45 37.27 -55.17
N PHE A 166 12.90 37.09 -56.42
CA PHE A 166 14.30 36.98 -56.84
C PHE A 166 15.15 35.87 -56.17
N ASP A 167 14.55 34.94 -55.43
CA ASP A 167 15.26 33.78 -54.82
C ASP A 167 15.27 32.58 -55.79
N LEU A 168 16.01 32.75 -56.88
CA LEU A 168 16.05 31.83 -58.03
C LEU A 168 17.20 30.82 -57.93
N ARG A 169 17.34 30.16 -56.76
CA ARG A 169 18.42 29.19 -56.53
C ARG A 169 18.20 27.84 -57.23
N TRP A 170 16.99 27.56 -57.70
CA TRP A 170 16.58 26.25 -58.22
C TRP A 170 15.90 26.39 -59.59
N ARG A 171 16.25 25.53 -60.54
CA ARG A 171 15.66 25.50 -61.91
C ARG A 171 14.25 24.91 -61.95
N SER A 172 13.81 24.32 -60.85
CA SER A 172 12.45 23.80 -60.72
C SER A 172 11.95 23.89 -59.28
N MET A 173 10.63 23.86 -59.14
CA MET A 173 9.93 23.94 -57.87
C MET A 173 8.94 22.78 -57.79
N ILE A 174 8.83 22.13 -56.62
CA ILE A 174 7.85 21.07 -56.38
C ILE A 174 6.79 21.58 -55.42
N GLU A 175 5.53 21.43 -55.80
CA GLU A 175 4.36 21.71 -54.97
C GLU A 175 3.44 20.50 -54.90
N PHE A 176 2.82 20.31 -53.74
CA PHE A 176 1.97 19.16 -53.44
C PHE A 176 0.52 19.59 -53.32
N ASP A 177 -0.36 18.84 -53.98
CA ASP A 177 -1.80 18.93 -53.74
C ASP A 177 -2.22 17.83 -52.77
N ALA A 178 -1.88 18.05 -51.50
CA ALA A 178 -2.14 17.13 -50.38
C ALA A 178 -1.67 15.68 -50.67
N HIS A 179 -2.61 14.83 -51.08
CA HIS A 179 -2.41 13.41 -51.36
C HIS A 179 -2.87 13.01 -52.78
N ARG A 180 -3.18 13.99 -53.66
CA ARG A 180 -3.81 13.78 -54.97
C ARG A 180 -2.81 13.86 -56.12
N SER A 181 -1.98 14.89 -56.12
CA SER A 181 -0.98 15.09 -57.17
C SER A 181 0.28 15.75 -56.63
N MET A 182 1.37 15.53 -57.33
CA MET A 182 2.61 16.27 -57.17
C MET A 182 2.89 17.05 -58.44
N ASN A 183 3.25 18.32 -58.29
CA ASN A 183 3.39 19.26 -59.40
C ASN A 183 4.79 19.85 -59.40
N ILE A 184 5.46 19.83 -60.55
CA ILE A 184 6.79 20.40 -60.72
C ILE A 184 6.73 21.52 -61.75
N GLY A 185 7.06 22.73 -61.33
CA GLY A 185 7.21 23.88 -62.22
C GLY A 185 8.64 23.97 -62.73
N LEU A 186 8.81 24.07 -64.05
CA LEU A 186 10.11 24.24 -64.69
C LEU A 186 10.37 25.73 -64.94
N ILE A 187 11.51 26.24 -64.48
CA ILE A 187 11.85 27.66 -64.57
C ILE A 187 13.15 27.82 -65.36
N ASN A 188 13.09 28.61 -66.44
CA ASN A 188 14.29 29.04 -67.14
C ASN A 188 14.93 30.21 -66.37
N LEU A 189 16.05 29.95 -65.71
CA LEU A 189 16.78 30.97 -64.95
C LEU A 189 17.39 32.08 -65.83
N THR A 190 17.69 31.79 -67.10
CA THR A 190 18.27 32.79 -68.02
C THR A 190 17.24 33.78 -68.50
N GLU A 191 16.01 33.31 -68.75
CA GLU A 191 14.90 34.10 -69.29
C GLU A 191 13.91 34.55 -68.20
N ASN A 192 14.14 34.13 -66.96
CA ASN A 192 13.28 34.36 -65.79
C ASN A 192 11.79 34.08 -66.06
N ARG A 193 11.50 32.97 -66.75
CA ARG A 193 10.14 32.57 -67.11
C ARG A 193 9.88 31.11 -66.77
N VAL A 194 8.62 30.80 -66.53
CA VAL A 194 8.16 29.41 -66.39
C VAL A 194 8.05 28.81 -67.78
N ILE A 195 8.61 27.61 -67.92
CA ILE A 195 8.66 26.81 -69.14
C ILE A 195 7.39 25.96 -69.29
N GLY A 196 6.98 25.34 -68.19
CA GLY A 196 5.84 24.43 -68.13
C GLY A 196 5.80 23.70 -66.80
N TYR A 197 4.84 22.79 -66.71
CA TYR A 197 4.48 22.12 -65.46
C TYR A 197 4.37 20.62 -65.69
N PHE A 198 5.05 19.83 -64.89
CA PHE A 198 4.77 18.40 -64.79
C PHE A 198 3.77 18.16 -63.68
N THR A 199 2.76 17.33 -63.95
CA THR A 199 1.80 16.88 -62.94
C THR A 199 1.82 15.36 -62.86
N PHE A 200 2.13 14.85 -61.69
CA PHE A 200 2.17 13.43 -61.36
C PHE A 200 0.94 13.13 -60.51
N ILE A 201 -0.01 12.35 -61.03
CA ILE A 201 -1.17 11.90 -60.26
C ILE A 201 -0.75 10.73 -59.39
N LEU A 202 -1.04 10.81 -58.10
CA LEU A 202 -0.65 9.79 -57.13
C LEU A 202 -1.73 8.71 -57.00
N ASN A 203 -1.32 7.46 -56.97
CA ASN A 203 -2.19 6.32 -56.71
C ASN A 203 -2.39 6.16 -55.20
N GLN A 204 -3.42 6.80 -54.65
CA GLN A 204 -3.70 6.78 -53.21
C GLN A 204 -3.90 5.38 -52.66
N GLU A 205 -4.63 4.53 -53.40
CA GLU A 205 -4.90 3.14 -53.00
C GLU A 205 -3.61 2.35 -52.89
N ALA A 206 -2.74 2.42 -53.90
CA ALA A 206 -1.44 1.76 -53.85
C ALA A 206 -0.52 2.30 -52.74
N ILE A 207 -0.54 3.61 -52.46
CA ILE A 207 0.24 4.20 -51.36
C ILE A 207 -0.26 3.67 -50.01
N VAL A 208 -1.57 3.60 -49.81
CA VAL A 208 -2.15 3.06 -48.57
C VAL A 208 -1.84 1.57 -48.44
N GLU A 209 -2.17 0.76 -49.45
CA GLU A 209 -2.12 -0.70 -49.37
C GLU A 209 -0.69 -1.27 -49.43
N LYS A 210 0.19 -0.68 -50.25
CA LYS A 210 1.52 -1.24 -50.51
C LYS A 210 2.63 -0.58 -49.70
N LEU A 211 2.40 0.61 -49.13
CA LEU A 211 3.42 1.35 -48.38
C LEU A 211 2.99 1.60 -46.93
N ILE A 212 1.89 2.32 -46.69
CA ILE A 212 1.56 2.78 -45.33
C ILE A 212 1.00 1.65 -44.46
N ALA A 213 0.05 0.85 -44.96
CA ALA A 213 -0.57 -0.22 -44.19
C ALA A 213 0.45 -1.30 -43.77
N PRO A 214 1.39 -1.75 -44.63
CA PRO A 214 2.46 -2.66 -44.22
C PRO A 214 3.38 -2.04 -43.15
N LEU A 215 3.76 -0.77 -43.29
CA LEU A 215 4.58 -0.09 -42.27
C LEU A 215 3.88 0.02 -40.93
N ILE A 216 2.58 0.33 -40.92
CA ILE A 216 1.75 0.32 -39.71
C ILE A 216 1.77 -1.06 -39.05
N TYR A 217 1.61 -2.12 -39.84
CA TYR A 217 1.64 -3.50 -39.35
C TYR A 217 3.04 -3.91 -38.82
N ASP A 218 4.11 -3.57 -39.52
CA ASP A 218 5.48 -3.93 -39.13
C ASP A 218 5.91 -3.28 -37.80
N TYR A 219 5.51 -2.01 -37.58
CA TYR A 219 5.89 -1.26 -36.40
C TYR A 219 5.03 -1.55 -35.15
N PHE A 220 3.74 -1.83 -35.36
CA PHE A 220 2.75 -1.97 -34.29
C PHE A 220 2.18 -3.39 -34.14
N GLY A 221 2.44 -4.30 -35.08
CA GLY A 221 1.88 -5.65 -35.10
C GLY A 221 0.40 -5.68 -35.44
N GLY A 222 -0.14 -6.89 -35.65
CA GLY A 222 -1.56 -7.11 -35.94
C GLY A 222 -2.44 -7.25 -34.70
N VAL A 223 -3.54 -8.00 -34.85
CA VAL A 223 -4.51 -8.32 -33.78
C VAL A 223 -3.85 -8.97 -32.56
N GLU A 224 -2.71 -9.66 -32.74
CA GLU A 224 -1.96 -10.32 -31.66
C GLU A 224 -1.25 -9.35 -30.71
N ASN A 225 -1.07 -8.08 -31.09
CA ASN A 225 -0.36 -7.09 -30.28
C ASN A 225 -1.34 -6.04 -29.71
N GLU A 226 -2.03 -6.41 -28.64
CA GLU A 226 -3.19 -5.68 -28.07
C GLU A 226 -2.86 -4.35 -27.36
N GLY A 227 -1.61 -3.86 -27.41
CA GLY A 227 -1.16 -2.70 -26.63
C GLY A 227 -1.41 -1.34 -27.30
N THR A 228 -1.40 -1.26 -28.62
CA THR A 228 -1.48 0.02 -29.36
C THR A 228 -2.21 -0.16 -30.68
N ILE A 229 -3.18 0.70 -30.94
CA ILE A 229 -3.86 0.77 -32.24
C ILE A 229 -3.44 2.05 -32.95
N VAL A 230 -3.22 1.93 -34.26
CA VAL A 230 -2.96 3.04 -35.15
C VAL A 230 -3.98 3.00 -36.29
N TRP A 231 -4.59 4.14 -36.58
CA TRP A 231 -5.43 4.34 -37.75
C TRP A 231 -4.82 5.41 -38.65
N LEU A 232 -4.64 5.10 -39.92
CA LEU A 232 -4.46 6.10 -40.96
C LEU A 232 -5.84 6.68 -41.30
N HIS A 233 -6.04 7.95 -41.00
CA HIS A 233 -7.33 8.61 -41.13
C HIS A 233 -7.26 9.77 -42.11
N ASP A 234 -8.18 9.81 -43.08
CA ASP A 234 -8.38 10.97 -43.95
C ASP A 234 -9.28 11.98 -43.23
N HIS A 235 -8.70 13.10 -42.80
CA HIS A 235 -9.41 14.14 -42.06
C HIS A 235 -10.45 14.89 -42.89
N ARG A 236 -10.29 14.99 -44.21
CA ARG A 236 -11.28 15.67 -45.07
C ARG A 236 -12.49 14.80 -45.35
N ARG A 237 -12.26 13.52 -45.59
CA ARG A 237 -13.32 12.54 -45.90
C ARG A 237 -13.94 11.89 -44.67
N ASP A 238 -13.29 12.01 -43.51
CA ASP A 238 -13.65 11.36 -42.25
C ASP A 238 -13.76 9.83 -42.36
N ILE A 239 -12.77 9.24 -43.04
CA ILE A 239 -12.68 7.79 -43.24
C ILE A 239 -11.35 7.25 -42.73
N VAL A 240 -11.37 6.01 -42.26
CA VAL A 240 -10.17 5.23 -41.96
C VAL A 240 -9.71 4.56 -43.25
N LEU A 241 -8.46 4.80 -43.62
CA LEU A 241 -7.83 4.24 -44.81
C LEU A 241 -7.08 2.94 -44.50
N ALA A 242 -6.45 2.84 -43.33
CA ALA A 242 -5.74 1.64 -42.88
C ALA A 242 -5.68 1.59 -41.36
N THR A 243 -5.52 0.38 -40.81
CA THR A 243 -5.27 0.17 -39.38
C THR A 243 -4.44 -1.10 -39.16
N ASN A 244 -3.71 -1.15 -38.05
CA ASN A 244 -3.03 -2.37 -37.62
C ASN A 244 -3.98 -3.39 -36.98
N ASN A 245 -5.15 -2.95 -36.49
CA ASN A 245 -6.12 -3.84 -35.84
C ASN A 245 -7.55 -3.49 -36.27
N SER A 246 -8.09 -4.30 -37.18
CA SER A 246 -9.46 -4.15 -37.68
C SER A 246 -10.54 -4.61 -36.71
N SER A 247 -10.18 -5.22 -35.58
CA SER A 247 -11.15 -5.68 -34.58
C SER A 247 -11.70 -4.55 -33.71
N VAL A 248 -11.05 -3.39 -33.73
CA VAL A 248 -11.45 -2.21 -32.94
C VAL A 248 -11.86 -1.09 -33.88
N ASP A 249 -13.15 -0.76 -33.82
CA ASP A 249 -13.71 0.34 -34.59
C ASP A 249 -13.10 1.68 -34.18
N PHE A 250 -12.89 2.54 -35.17
CA PHE A 250 -12.38 3.87 -34.94
C PHE A 250 -13.41 4.72 -34.16
N SER A 251 -12.97 5.29 -33.04
CA SER A 251 -13.71 6.31 -32.30
C SER A 251 -12.77 7.45 -31.95
N VAL A 252 -13.25 8.70 -32.11
CA VAL A 252 -12.47 9.90 -31.76
C VAL A 252 -12.10 9.92 -30.28
N ASP A 253 -12.93 9.34 -29.41
CA ASP A 253 -12.72 9.31 -27.96
C ASP A 253 -11.59 8.37 -27.53
N LEU A 254 -11.22 7.41 -28.40
CA LEU A 254 -10.11 6.49 -28.14
C LEU A 254 -8.75 7.09 -28.52
N VAL A 255 -8.72 8.21 -29.25
CA VAL A 255 -7.48 8.75 -29.83
C VAL A 255 -6.70 9.51 -28.77
N ASP A 256 -5.56 8.95 -28.36
CA ASP A 256 -4.64 9.60 -27.44
C ASP A 256 -3.73 10.62 -28.15
N ASN A 257 -3.23 10.27 -29.34
CA ASN A 257 -2.24 11.08 -30.06
C ASN A 257 -2.51 11.15 -31.57
N ARG A 258 -1.99 12.21 -32.21
CA ARG A 258 -2.15 12.48 -33.65
C ARG A 258 -0.82 12.87 -34.27
N VAL A 259 -0.34 12.05 -35.20
CA VAL A 259 0.89 12.32 -35.97
C VAL A 259 0.50 12.72 -37.38
N ARG A 260 0.90 13.93 -37.79
CA ARG A 260 0.64 14.48 -39.13
C ARG A 260 1.82 14.19 -40.04
N PHE A 261 1.55 13.97 -41.32
CA PHE A 261 2.61 13.91 -42.32
C PHE A 261 3.17 15.33 -42.57
N PRO A 262 4.49 15.53 -42.45
CA PRO A 262 5.09 16.85 -42.67
C PRO A 262 5.12 17.17 -44.17
N ARG A 263 4.59 18.33 -44.58
CA ARG A 263 4.50 18.86 -45.96
C ARG A 263 3.65 18.06 -46.97
N PHE A 264 3.64 16.74 -46.90
CA PHE A 264 2.97 15.81 -47.81
C PHE A 264 1.75 15.20 -47.12
N PHE A 265 0.75 14.73 -47.87
CA PHE A 265 -0.41 14.03 -47.31
C PHE A 265 -1.10 14.82 -46.18
N SER A 266 -1.25 16.13 -46.34
CA SER A 266 -1.74 17.05 -45.28
C SER A 266 -3.12 16.68 -44.72
N ASP A 267 -3.90 15.93 -45.49
CA ASP A 267 -5.23 15.46 -45.11
C ASP A 267 -5.20 14.12 -44.37
N TRP A 268 -4.08 13.39 -44.40
CA TRP A 268 -3.91 12.11 -43.72
C TRP A 268 -3.24 12.32 -42.36
N ILE A 269 -3.73 11.60 -41.36
CA ILE A 269 -3.24 11.68 -39.98
C ILE A 269 -3.16 10.26 -39.43
N LEU A 270 -2.02 9.90 -38.84
CA LEU A 270 -1.94 8.71 -38.02
C LEU A 270 -2.51 9.03 -36.64
N LYS A 271 -3.62 8.40 -36.29
CA LYS A 271 -4.26 8.49 -34.98
C LYS A 271 -3.83 7.28 -34.16
N VAL A 272 -3.28 7.50 -32.97
CA VAL A 272 -2.72 6.45 -32.10
C VAL A 272 -3.55 6.36 -30.81
N ALA A 273 -3.90 5.14 -30.40
CA ALA A 273 -4.62 4.82 -29.17
C ALA A 273 -3.95 3.70 -28.39
N PHE A 274 -3.98 3.78 -27.06
CA PHE A 274 -3.44 2.78 -26.15
C PHE A 274 -4.58 2.03 -25.45
N LEU A 275 -4.96 0.85 -25.98
CA LEU A 275 -6.06 0.02 -25.46
C LEU A 275 -5.87 -0.42 -24.01
N ASN A 276 -4.62 -0.77 -23.68
CA ASN A 276 -4.20 -1.13 -22.35
C ASN A 276 -3.05 -0.21 -21.98
N PRO A 277 -3.32 0.94 -21.33
CA PRO A 277 -2.23 1.70 -20.75
C PRO A 277 -1.45 0.75 -19.83
N PRO A 278 -0.10 0.71 -19.89
CA PRO A 278 0.76 -0.14 -19.04
C PRO A 278 0.47 0.01 -17.53
N ILE A 279 -0.26 1.08 -17.20
CA ILE A 279 -0.86 1.45 -15.93
C ILE A 279 -1.64 0.30 -15.28
N THR A 280 -2.48 -0.47 -15.99
CA THR A 280 -3.46 -1.34 -15.30
C THR A 280 -2.83 -2.54 -14.59
N SER A 281 -1.84 -3.20 -15.19
CA SER A 281 -1.17 -4.37 -14.59
C SER A 281 -0.14 -3.96 -13.53
N ALA A 282 0.66 -2.92 -13.78
CA ALA A 282 1.64 -2.41 -12.82
C ALA A 282 0.99 -1.83 -11.55
N TYR A 283 -0.20 -1.24 -11.67
CA TYR A 283 -0.96 -0.75 -10.52
C TYR A 283 -1.51 -1.88 -9.67
N GLN A 284 -2.00 -2.98 -10.26
CA GLN A 284 -2.64 -4.04 -9.49
C GLN A 284 -1.68 -4.73 -8.51
N ASP A 285 -0.46 -5.06 -8.93
CA ASP A 285 0.51 -5.72 -8.06
C ASP A 285 1.01 -4.81 -6.94
N THR A 286 1.26 -3.54 -7.27
CA THR A 286 1.68 -2.52 -6.30
C THR A 286 0.56 -2.25 -5.30
N PHE A 287 -0.68 -2.12 -5.78
CA PHE A 287 -1.86 -1.88 -4.95
C PHE A 287 -2.15 -3.06 -4.00
N ARG A 288 -2.05 -4.31 -4.47
CA ARG A 288 -2.24 -5.49 -3.62
C ARG A 288 -1.21 -5.58 -2.50
N LYS A 289 0.08 -5.35 -2.81
CA LYS A 289 1.14 -5.29 -1.78
C LYS A 289 0.84 -4.20 -0.75
N ASN A 290 0.37 -3.04 -1.19
CA ASN A 290 0.06 -1.92 -0.32
C ASN A 290 -1.12 -2.20 0.62
N ILE A 291 -2.20 -2.82 0.13
CA ILE A 291 -3.32 -3.25 0.96
C ILE A 291 -2.87 -4.24 2.03
N ILE A 292 -2.01 -5.20 1.66
CA ILE A 292 -1.49 -6.21 2.61
C ILE A 292 -0.69 -5.52 3.72
N VAL A 293 0.24 -4.63 3.39
CA VAL A 293 1.07 -3.97 4.41
C VAL A 293 0.24 -3.01 5.27
N LEU A 294 -0.71 -2.28 4.69
CA LEU A 294 -1.65 -1.45 5.45
C LEU A 294 -2.49 -2.30 6.42
N GLY A 295 -2.97 -3.46 5.96
CA GLY A 295 -3.69 -4.42 6.78
C GLY A 295 -2.86 -4.87 7.99
N PHE A 296 -1.59 -5.22 7.79
CA PHE A 296 -0.68 -5.56 8.89
C PHE A 296 -0.47 -4.40 9.86
N ALA A 297 -0.30 -3.17 9.36
CA ALA A 297 -0.09 -2.00 10.21
C ALA A 297 -1.32 -1.68 11.08
N VAL A 298 -2.53 -1.77 10.51
CA VAL A 298 -3.79 -1.59 11.26
C VAL A 298 -3.95 -2.68 12.31
N LEU A 299 -3.67 -3.94 11.97
CA LEU A 299 -3.76 -5.06 12.91
C LEU A 299 -2.80 -4.88 14.10
N PHE A 300 -1.59 -4.38 13.85
CA PHE A 300 -0.61 -4.09 14.90
C PHE A 300 -1.07 -2.95 15.82
N LEU A 301 -1.66 -1.89 15.26
CA LEU A 301 -2.24 -0.77 16.01
C LEU A 301 -3.37 -1.23 16.93
N VAL A 302 -4.31 -2.01 16.40
CA VAL A 302 -5.44 -2.55 17.17
C VAL A 302 -4.93 -3.46 18.30
N GLY A 303 -3.97 -4.33 18.01
CA GLY A 303 -3.33 -5.18 19.02
C GLY A 303 -2.67 -4.38 20.14
N SER A 304 -1.95 -3.32 19.81
CA SER A 304 -1.32 -2.42 20.79
C SER A 304 -2.36 -1.72 21.68
N LEU A 305 -3.46 -1.26 21.09
CA LEU A 305 -4.55 -0.59 21.81
C LEU A 305 -5.24 -1.54 22.80
N LEU A 306 -5.54 -2.77 22.37
CA LEU A 306 -6.11 -3.81 23.23
C LEU A 306 -5.17 -4.18 24.38
N PHE A 307 -3.87 -4.34 24.08
CA PHE A 307 -2.87 -4.61 25.11
C PHE A 307 -2.78 -3.49 26.14
N MET A 308 -2.82 -2.23 25.69
CA MET A 308 -2.83 -1.06 26.57
C MET A 308 -4.07 -1.07 27.48
N PHE A 309 -5.25 -1.32 26.92
CA PHE A 309 -6.50 -1.36 27.67
C PHE A 309 -6.51 -2.47 28.72
N TYR A 310 -6.13 -3.68 28.34
CA TYR A 310 -6.05 -4.82 29.26
C TYR A 310 -5.10 -4.55 30.42
N THR A 311 -3.91 -4.00 30.13
CA THR A 311 -2.93 -3.72 31.19
C THR A 311 -3.41 -2.60 32.12
N ALA A 312 -4.09 -1.58 31.60
CA ALA A 312 -4.67 -0.50 32.41
C ALA A 312 -5.77 -1.00 33.35
N GLN A 313 -6.63 -1.92 32.90
CA GLN A 313 -7.64 -2.54 33.75
C GLN A 313 -7.01 -3.34 34.89
N LYS A 314 -5.98 -4.13 34.59
CA LYS A 314 -5.25 -4.92 35.61
C LYS A 314 -4.56 -4.05 36.65
N GLU A 315 -3.95 -2.93 36.23
CA GLU A 315 -3.38 -1.93 37.15
C GLU A 315 -4.46 -1.33 38.06
N ARG A 316 -5.62 -0.99 37.51
CA ARG A 316 -6.75 -0.44 38.28
C ARG A 316 -7.30 -1.44 39.30
N GLU A 317 -7.49 -2.69 38.90
CA GLU A 317 -7.96 -3.76 39.79
C GLU A 317 -7.01 -3.98 40.96
N LEU A 318 -5.70 -4.04 40.69
CA LEU A 318 -4.67 -4.17 41.74
C LEU A 318 -4.71 -2.98 42.71
N SER A 319 -4.81 -1.76 42.17
CA SER A 319 -4.90 -0.54 42.98
C SER A 319 -6.16 -0.54 43.87
N MET A 320 -7.30 -0.99 43.35
CA MET A 320 -8.53 -1.09 44.15
C MET A 320 -8.41 -2.13 45.27
N ARG A 321 -7.77 -3.29 45.01
CA ARG A 321 -7.50 -4.30 46.05
C ARG A 321 -6.58 -3.77 47.15
N GLN A 322 -5.50 -3.06 46.78
CA GLN A 322 -4.59 -2.43 47.74
C GLN A 322 -5.31 -1.37 48.60
N ALA A 323 -6.14 -0.54 47.97
CA ALA A 323 -6.93 0.47 48.69
C ALA A 323 -7.93 -0.16 49.66
N GLY A 324 -8.64 -1.22 49.23
CA GLY A 324 -9.56 -1.97 50.08
C GLY A 324 -8.87 -2.65 51.27
N PHE A 325 -7.72 -3.26 51.04
CA PHE A 325 -6.88 -3.83 52.11
C PHE A 325 -6.48 -2.76 53.13
N LEU A 326 -5.94 -1.62 52.69
CA LEU A 326 -5.51 -0.54 53.58
C LEU A 326 -6.68 0.04 54.39
N ALA A 327 -7.86 0.17 53.77
CA ALA A 327 -9.07 0.63 54.45
C ALA A 327 -9.48 -0.34 55.58
N ASN A 328 -9.49 -1.65 55.31
CA ASN A 328 -9.81 -2.68 56.31
C ASN A 328 -8.79 -2.68 57.45
N VAL A 329 -7.49 -2.64 57.14
CA VAL A 329 -6.42 -2.56 58.15
C VAL A 329 -6.61 -1.35 59.05
N THR A 330 -6.88 -0.19 58.46
CA THR A 330 -7.10 1.05 59.24
C THR A 330 -8.29 0.92 60.18
N HIS A 331 -9.38 0.29 59.73
CA HIS A 331 -10.57 0.06 60.56
C HIS A 331 -10.27 -0.87 61.74
N GLU A 332 -9.62 -1.99 61.46
CA GLU A 332 -9.25 -3.00 62.45
C GLU A 332 -8.25 -2.47 63.50
N LEU A 333 -7.38 -1.52 63.15
CA LEU A 333 -6.46 -0.86 64.09
C LEU A 333 -7.13 0.27 64.91
N LYS A 334 -8.13 0.96 64.37
CA LYS A 334 -8.81 2.06 65.08
C LYS A 334 -9.63 1.57 66.27
N THR A 335 -10.28 0.42 66.12
CA THR A 335 -11.15 -0.18 67.16
C THR A 335 -10.41 -0.46 68.48
N PRO A 336 -9.31 -1.24 68.51
CA PRO A 336 -8.52 -1.48 69.71
C PRO A 336 -8.00 -0.19 70.33
N LEU A 337 -7.51 0.73 69.49
CA LEU A 337 -6.97 2.00 69.94
C LEU A 337 -8.03 2.87 70.64
N ALA A 338 -9.25 2.91 70.09
CA ALA A 338 -10.37 3.64 70.70
C ALA A 338 -10.78 3.04 72.06
N VAL A 339 -10.77 1.71 72.20
CA VAL A 339 -11.06 1.03 73.48
C VAL A 339 -10.00 1.35 74.53
N MET A 340 -8.71 1.28 74.15
CA MET A 340 -7.61 1.66 75.05
C MET A 340 -7.71 3.13 75.47
N GLN A 341 -8.01 4.02 74.53
CA GLN A 341 -8.15 5.45 74.80
C GLN A 341 -9.32 5.71 75.76
N ALA A 342 -10.49 5.13 75.52
CA ALA A 342 -11.65 5.28 76.40
C ALA A 342 -11.41 4.71 77.81
N ALA A 343 -10.70 3.58 77.92
CA ALA A 343 -10.32 3.03 79.22
C ALA A 343 -9.33 3.95 79.95
N GLY A 344 -8.33 4.47 79.24
CA GLY A 344 -7.34 5.41 79.78
C GLY A 344 -7.94 6.74 80.21
N GLU A 345 -8.86 7.30 79.42
CA GLU A 345 -9.61 8.53 79.74
C GLU A 345 -10.42 8.35 81.03
N ASN A 346 -11.13 7.22 81.19
CA ASN A 346 -11.91 6.96 82.42
C ASN A 346 -11.04 6.83 83.68
N ILE A 347 -9.82 6.28 83.56
CA ILE A 347 -8.84 6.25 84.66
C ILE A 347 -8.33 7.68 84.94
N SER A 348 -7.92 8.40 83.90
CA SER A 348 -7.31 9.74 84.00
C SER A 348 -8.27 10.79 84.54
N ASP A 349 -9.55 10.74 84.16
CA ASP A 349 -10.60 11.63 84.64
C ASP A 349 -11.03 11.35 86.09
N GLY A 350 -10.44 10.34 86.74
CA GLY A 350 -10.81 9.94 88.10
C GLY A 350 -12.22 9.35 88.21
N ARG A 351 -12.83 8.93 87.09
CA ARG A 351 -14.15 8.27 87.08
C ARG A 351 -14.10 6.85 87.63
N VAL A 352 -12.90 6.26 87.67
CA VAL A 352 -12.64 4.94 88.21
C VAL A 352 -11.60 5.05 89.33
N THR A 353 -12.06 4.93 90.58
CA THR A 353 -11.21 5.08 91.78
C THR A 353 -11.13 3.80 92.62
N GLU A 354 -12.05 2.86 92.43
CA GLU A 354 -12.06 1.58 93.11
C GLU A 354 -10.88 0.69 92.64
N PRO A 355 -10.05 0.14 93.55
CA PRO A 355 -8.87 -0.65 93.18
C PRO A 355 -9.16 -1.82 92.24
N GLU A 356 -10.28 -2.51 92.44
CA GLU A 356 -10.68 -3.63 91.58
C GLU A 356 -11.03 -3.18 90.16
N ARG A 357 -11.74 -2.04 90.02
CA ARG A 357 -12.07 -1.47 88.70
C ARG A 357 -10.82 -0.90 88.01
N LEU A 358 -9.92 -0.25 88.74
CA LEU A 358 -8.62 0.19 88.20
C LEU A 358 -7.82 -0.98 87.63
N LYS A 359 -7.74 -2.10 88.36
CA LYS A 359 -7.09 -3.32 87.88
C LYS A 359 -7.77 -3.86 86.62
N LYS A 360 -9.10 -3.86 86.58
CA LYS A 360 -9.88 -4.30 85.41
C LYS A 360 -9.62 -3.43 84.17
N TYR A 361 -9.66 -2.11 84.28
CA TYR A 361 -9.38 -1.20 83.17
C TYR A 361 -7.91 -1.30 82.71
N GLY A 362 -6.97 -1.43 83.64
CA GLY A 362 -5.55 -1.69 83.33
C GLY A 362 -5.36 -3.00 82.56
N SER A 363 -6.06 -4.07 82.94
CA SER A 363 -6.07 -5.34 82.20
C SER A 363 -6.64 -5.15 80.79
N HIS A 364 -7.77 -4.45 80.63
CA HIS A 364 -8.35 -4.20 79.31
C HIS A 364 -7.40 -3.44 78.37
N ILE A 365 -6.69 -2.42 78.88
CA ILE A 365 -5.69 -1.69 78.09
C ILE A 365 -4.53 -2.64 77.70
N TYR A 366 -4.05 -3.45 78.64
CA TYR A 366 -2.97 -4.40 78.39
C TYR A 366 -3.36 -5.45 77.33
N ASP A 367 -4.53 -6.07 77.48
CA ASP A 367 -5.03 -7.10 76.56
C ASP A 367 -5.22 -6.55 75.15
N GLU A 368 -5.78 -5.35 75.02
CA GLU A 368 -5.98 -4.71 73.71
C GLU A 368 -4.65 -4.25 73.08
N SER A 369 -3.64 -3.89 73.89
CA SER A 369 -2.29 -3.60 73.41
C SER A 369 -1.60 -4.85 72.84
N ILE A 370 -1.78 -6.02 73.47
CA ILE A 370 -1.28 -7.30 72.97
C ILE A 370 -1.97 -7.63 71.65
N ARG A 371 -3.30 -7.45 71.58
CA ARG A 371 -4.08 -7.69 70.36
C ARG A 371 -3.61 -6.79 69.20
N LEU A 372 -3.39 -5.51 69.48
CA LEU A 372 -2.88 -4.55 68.49
C LEU A 372 -1.47 -4.95 68.00
N ARG A 373 -0.57 -5.35 68.91
CA ARG A 373 0.76 -5.85 68.56
C ARG A 373 0.69 -7.07 67.64
N LYS A 374 -0.11 -8.08 67.99
CA LYS A 374 -0.32 -9.28 67.15
C LYS A 374 -0.87 -8.92 65.77
N MET A 375 -1.74 -7.93 65.67
CA MET A 375 -2.27 -7.46 64.38
C MET A 375 -1.20 -6.77 63.53
N ILE A 376 -0.34 -5.95 64.12
CA ILE A 376 0.79 -5.32 63.43
C ILE A 376 1.79 -6.37 62.93
N GLU A 377 2.13 -7.36 63.76
CA GLU A 377 3.02 -8.47 63.38
C GLU A 377 2.46 -9.23 62.17
N LYS A 378 1.17 -9.62 62.22
CA LYS A 378 0.48 -10.27 61.09
C LYS A 378 0.54 -9.43 59.79
N LEU A 379 0.41 -8.11 59.89
CA LEU A 379 0.50 -7.22 58.73
C LEU A 379 1.92 -7.15 58.15
N LEU A 380 2.94 -7.15 59.02
CA LEU A 380 4.34 -7.18 58.59
C LEU A 380 4.67 -8.50 57.90
N ASP A 381 4.13 -9.62 58.37
CA ASP A 381 4.36 -10.92 57.75
C ASP A 381 3.69 -11.04 56.39
N VAL A 382 2.45 -10.54 56.23
CA VAL A 382 1.79 -10.42 54.92
C VAL A 382 2.59 -9.53 53.97
N ALA A 383 3.11 -8.40 54.44
CA ALA A 383 3.91 -7.49 53.62
C ALA A 383 5.26 -8.09 53.19
N LYS A 384 5.92 -8.86 54.07
CA LYS A 384 7.15 -9.61 53.73
C LYS A 384 6.87 -10.70 52.69
N TYR A 385 5.75 -11.40 52.83
CA TYR A 385 5.32 -12.44 51.88
C TYR A 385 5.05 -11.84 50.49
N ASP A 386 4.26 -10.77 50.41
CA ASP A 386 3.97 -10.07 49.14
C ASP A 386 5.22 -9.48 48.48
N ALA A 387 6.24 -9.13 49.27
CA ALA A 387 7.52 -8.64 48.77
C ALA A 387 8.47 -9.77 48.30
N GLY A 388 8.08 -11.04 48.45
CA GLY A 388 8.94 -12.20 48.18
C GLY A 388 10.16 -12.26 49.11
N GLN A 389 10.05 -11.66 50.30
CA GLN A 389 11.14 -11.57 51.29
C GLN A 389 11.03 -12.64 52.39
N THR A 390 9.98 -13.46 52.37
CA THR A 390 9.84 -14.60 53.28
C THR A 390 10.76 -15.72 52.82
N LEU A 391 11.81 -16.00 53.59
CA LEU A 391 12.66 -17.17 53.43
C LEU A 391 11.98 -18.33 54.16
N VAL A 392 11.31 -19.21 53.42
CA VAL A 392 10.83 -20.49 53.97
C VAL A 392 12.05 -21.36 54.20
N ASN A 393 12.31 -21.73 55.45
CA ASN A 393 13.43 -22.58 55.81
C ASN A 393 13.00 -24.05 55.82
N ALA A 394 12.73 -24.59 54.64
CA ALA A 394 12.34 -25.99 54.50
C ALA A 394 13.47 -26.92 54.96
N LYS A 395 13.16 -27.77 55.92
CA LYS A 395 14.00 -28.86 56.42
C LYS A 395 13.13 -30.10 56.63
N PRO A 396 13.71 -31.31 56.71
CA PRO A 396 12.98 -32.47 57.19
C PRO A 396 12.39 -32.21 58.58
N GLN A 397 11.07 -32.34 58.72
CA GLN A 397 10.32 -32.18 59.96
C GLN A 397 9.41 -33.39 60.16
N ASP A 398 9.42 -33.97 61.35
CA ASP A 398 8.42 -34.96 61.76
C ASP A 398 7.16 -34.24 62.24
N LEU A 399 6.07 -34.33 61.47
CA LEU A 399 4.81 -33.67 61.81
C LEU A 399 4.16 -34.24 63.07
N LYS A 400 4.39 -35.51 63.42
CA LYS A 400 3.84 -36.10 64.62
C LYS A 400 4.46 -35.45 65.85
N GLU A 401 5.80 -35.37 65.89
CA GLU A 401 6.53 -34.70 66.95
C GLU A 401 6.14 -33.22 67.09
N LEU A 402 5.98 -32.51 65.97
CA LEU A 402 5.57 -31.10 65.96
C LEU A 402 4.17 -30.90 66.54
N VAL A 403 3.20 -31.72 66.12
CA VAL A 403 1.82 -31.66 66.63
C VAL A 403 1.77 -32.06 68.10
N ASP A 404 2.50 -33.10 68.51
CA ASP A 404 2.58 -33.54 69.91
C ASP A 404 3.12 -32.43 70.81
N ASN A 405 4.26 -31.83 70.44
CA ASN A 405 4.86 -30.72 71.20
C ASN A 405 3.88 -29.54 71.32
N TYR A 406 3.23 -29.15 70.21
CA TYR A 406 2.25 -28.07 70.23
C TYR A 406 1.07 -28.39 71.16
N LEU A 407 0.55 -29.62 71.11
CA LEU A 407 -0.57 -30.05 71.94
C LEU A 407 -0.19 -30.10 73.42
N GLU A 408 1.01 -30.60 73.76
CA GLU A 408 1.51 -30.61 75.14
C GLU A 408 1.63 -29.20 75.71
N GLU A 409 2.21 -28.26 74.96
CA GLU A 409 2.37 -26.87 75.40
C GLU A 409 1.04 -26.13 75.58
N ASN A 410 0.02 -26.49 74.79
CA ASN A 410 -1.26 -25.78 74.76
C ASN A 410 -2.40 -26.53 75.46
N LYS A 411 -2.15 -27.73 76.00
CA LYS A 411 -3.17 -28.59 76.62
C LYS A 411 -3.94 -27.87 77.73
N GLU A 412 -3.22 -27.25 78.67
CA GLU A 412 -3.82 -26.55 79.80
C GLU A 412 -4.70 -25.38 79.33
N PHE A 413 -4.27 -24.66 78.29
CA PHE A 413 -5.07 -23.57 77.72
C PHE A 413 -6.38 -24.08 77.09
N ILE A 414 -6.31 -25.18 76.33
CA ILE A 414 -7.47 -25.79 75.66
C ILE A 414 -8.46 -26.34 76.72
N GLU A 415 -7.95 -27.06 77.72
CA GLU A 415 -8.75 -27.61 78.82
C GLU A 415 -9.38 -26.51 79.68
N ASN A 416 -8.66 -25.41 79.97
CA ASN A 416 -9.21 -24.25 80.69
C ASN A 416 -10.33 -23.53 79.93
N LYS A 417 -10.37 -23.64 78.60
CA LYS A 417 -11.50 -23.18 77.78
C LYS A 417 -12.68 -24.17 77.80
N GLY A 418 -12.50 -25.35 78.38
CA GLY A 418 -13.49 -26.40 78.55
C GLY A 418 -13.68 -27.27 77.31
N PHE A 419 -12.67 -27.36 76.45
CA PHE A 419 -12.71 -28.16 75.23
C PHE A 419 -12.28 -29.60 75.49
N ASP A 420 -13.09 -30.54 75.00
CA ASP A 420 -12.75 -31.96 74.89
C ASP A 420 -11.96 -32.16 73.59
N LEU A 421 -10.66 -32.40 73.74
CA LEU A 421 -9.72 -32.58 72.62
C LEU A 421 -9.48 -34.06 72.39
N GLU A 422 -9.94 -34.55 71.24
CA GLU A 422 -9.58 -35.86 70.70
C GLU A 422 -8.47 -35.66 69.66
N TYR A 423 -7.40 -36.43 69.72
CA TYR A 423 -6.39 -36.47 68.66
C TYR A 423 -6.06 -37.91 68.27
N THR A 424 -5.80 -38.14 66.99
CA THR A 424 -5.51 -39.47 66.44
C THR A 424 -4.43 -39.38 65.39
N PHE A 425 -3.40 -40.21 65.54
CA PHE A 425 -2.32 -40.38 64.57
C PHE A 425 -2.36 -41.81 64.05
N GLU A 426 -2.11 -42.00 62.75
CA GLU A 426 -1.97 -43.32 62.16
C GLU A 426 -0.62 -43.94 62.59
N ASP A 427 -0.66 -45.11 63.24
CA ASP A 427 0.50 -45.66 63.97
C ASP A 427 1.63 -46.21 63.07
N GLU A 428 1.34 -46.53 61.79
CA GLU A 428 2.30 -47.17 60.87
C GLU A 428 2.90 -46.22 59.80
N THR A 429 2.58 -44.91 59.84
CA THR A 429 3.01 -43.93 58.84
C THR A 429 4.15 -43.05 59.36
N GLU A 430 5.19 -42.86 58.55
CA GLU A 430 6.25 -41.87 58.80
C GLU A 430 5.82 -40.50 58.24
N PHE A 431 5.55 -39.53 59.12
CA PHE A 431 5.02 -38.21 58.75
C PHE A 431 6.12 -37.15 58.53
N VAL A 432 7.25 -37.57 57.94
CA VAL A 432 8.39 -36.66 57.70
C VAL A 432 8.20 -35.90 56.39
N ILE A 433 8.16 -34.57 56.45
CA ILE A 433 8.02 -33.69 55.29
C ILE A 433 9.10 -32.60 55.26
N GLU A 434 9.42 -32.08 54.07
CA GLU A 434 10.23 -30.88 53.91
C GLU A 434 9.37 -29.63 54.17
N ALA A 435 9.50 -29.05 55.37
CA ALA A 435 8.71 -27.90 55.80
C ALA A 435 9.49 -26.96 56.73
N ASP A 436 8.96 -25.77 56.89
CA ASP A 436 9.40 -24.82 57.91
C ASP A 436 8.56 -25.06 59.18
N GLY A 437 9.17 -25.63 60.22
CA GLY A 437 8.49 -26.06 61.44
C GLY A 437 7.70 -24.94 62.12
N ASP A 438 8.33 -23.77 62.30
CA ASP A 438 7.70 -22.58 62.90
C ASP A 438 6.44 -22.15 62.13
N SER A 439 6.47 -22.29 60.80
CA SER A 439 5.33 -21.98 59.94
C SER A 439 4.18 -22.98 60.10
N ILE A 440 4.49 -24.28 60.23
CA ILE A 440 3.48 -25.33 60.47
C ILE A 440 2.84 -25.15 61.85
N GLU A 441 3.64 -24.87 62.88
CA GLU A 441 3.15 -24.58 64.23
C GLU A 441 2.23 -23.35 64.24
N THR A 442 2.61 -22.30 63.51
CA THR A 442 1.78 -21.10 63.31
C THR A 442 0.45 -21.43 62.62
N ILE A 443 0.45 -22.32 61.61
CA ILE A 443 -0.78 -22.77 60.92
C ILE A 443 -1.67 -23.53 61.90
N LEU A 444 -1.11 -24.52 62.60
CA LEU A 444 -1.82 -25.34 63.59
C LEU A 444 -2.44 -24.46 64.67
N GLY A 445 -1.68 -23.50 65.21
CA GLY A 445 -2.18 -22.57 66.21
C GLY A 445 -3.33 -21.70 65.71
N ASN A 446 -3.27 -21.17 64.48
CA ASN A 446 -4.39 -20.43 63.90
C ASN A 446 -5.64 -21.29 63.72
N LEU A 447 -5.50 -22.57 63.35
CA LEU A 447 -6.62 -23.50 63.19
C LEU A 447 -7.25 -23.84 64.55
N VAL A 448 -6.45 -24.14 65.57
CA VAL A 448 -6.90 -24.43 66.94
C VAL A 448 -7.57 -23.21 67.58
N GLU A 449 -6.99 -22.02 67.44
CA GLU A 449 -7.60 -20.77 67.92
C GLU A 449 -8.97 -20.52 67.26
N ASN A 450 -9.08 -20.77 65.94
CA ASN A 450 -10.35 -20.65 65.23
C ASN A 450 -11.38 -21.69 65.72
N ALA A 451 -10.98 -22.94 65.90
CA ALA A 451 -11.84 -23.99 66.40
C ALA A 451 -12.40 -23.63 67.80
N ILE A 452 -11.55 -23.16 68.72
CA ILE A 452 -11.99 -22.69 70.04
C ILE A 452 -12.98 -21.53 69.94
N LYS A 453 -12.70 -20.57 69.05
CA LYS A 453 -13.50 -19.36 68.89
C LYS A 453 -14.90 -19.64 68.33
N TYR A 454 -15.04 -20.55 67.37
CA TYR A 454 -16.30 -20.79 66.66
C TYR A 454 -17.12 -21.97 67.18
N SER A 455 -16.56 -22.78 68.10
CA SER A 455 -17.21 -23.93 68.75
C SER A 455 -17.59 -23.68 70.22
N ALA A 456 -18.02 -22.45 70.55
CA ALA A 456 -18.33 -22.10 71.94
C ALA A 456 -19.45 -22.95 72.57
N ASP A 457 -20.42 -23.40 71.77
CA ASP A 457 -21.57 -24.18 72.22
C ASP A 457 -21.24 -25.68 72.32
N THR A 458 -20.50 -26.20 71.34
CA THR A 458 -20.06 -27.61 71.29
C THR A 458 -18.56 -27.64 71.49
N LYS A 459 -18.13 -27.64 72.75
CA LYS A 459 -16.71 -27.59 73.14
C LYS A 459 -15.98 -28.91 72.87
N LYS A 460 -15.97 -29.36 71.63
CA LYS A 460 -15.30 -30.56 71.14
C LYS A 460 -14.39 -30.18 69.98
N MET A 461 -13.18 -30.72 69.96
CA MET A 461 -12.21 -30.55 68.87
C MET A 461 -11.56 -31.89 68.54
N GLU A 462 -11.33 -32.15 67.26
CA GLU A 462 -10.69 -33.38 66.77
C GLU A 462 -9.50 -33.02 65.89
N ILE A 463 -8.30 -33.49 66.24
CA ILE A 463 -7.07 -33.34 65.43
C ILE A 463 -6.65 -34.69 64.86
N LYS A 464 -6.44 -34.78 63.54
CA LYS A 464 -6.02 -36.01 62.87
C LYS A 464 -4.78 -35.80 62.04
N LEU A 465 -3.84 -36.73 62.13
CA LEU A 465 -2.74 -36.89 61.19
C LEU A 465 -2.85 -38.28 60.55
N PHE A 466 -3.03 -38.32 59.24
CA PHE A 466 -3.22 -39.56 58.49
C PHE A 466 -2.65 -39.43 57.08
N GLU A 467 -2.35 -40.56 56.46
CA GLU A 467 -1.97 -40.60 55.05
C GLU A 467 -3.24 -40.70 54.18
N ASP A 468 -3.30 -39.89 53.13
CA ASP A 468 -4.36 -40.00 52.12
C ASP A 468 -3.77 -39.90 50.72
N GLU A 469 -3.95 -40.97 49.96
CA GLU A 469 -3.35 -41.21 48.65
C GLU A 469 -1.81 -41.11 48.63
N SER A 470 -1.27 -39.91 48.40
CA SER A 470 0.17 -39.63 48.34
C SER A 470 0.52 -38.36 49.12
N GLN A 471 -0.30 -38.00 50.10
CA GLN A 471 -0.16 -36.78 50.89
C GLN A 471 -0.34 -37.08 52.38
N VAL A 472 0.46 -36.43 53.21
CA VAL A 472 0.21 -36.35 54.65
C VAL A 472 -0.86 -35.29 54.90
N LYS A 473 -1.93 -35.64 55.62
CA LYS A 473 -3.02 -34.73 55.96
C LYS A 473 -3.07 -34.47 57.45
N LEU A 474 -2.86 -33.21 57.82
CA LEU A 474 -3.17 -32.67 59.14
C LEU A 474 -4.55 -32.00 59.09
N SER A 475 -5.49 -32.51 59.87
CA SER A 475 -6.87 -32.01 59.94
C SER A 475 -7.19 -31.52 61.35
N VAL A 476 -7.76 -30.32 61.46
CA VAL A 476 -8.37 -29.80 62.69
C VAL A 476 -9.85 -29.64 62.43
N ARG A 477 -10.67 -30.35 63.19
CA ARG A 477 -12.13 -30.32 63.09
C ARG A 477 -12.74 -29.73 64.34
N ASP A 478 -13.62 -28.76 64.12
CA ASP A 478 -14.45 -28.15 65.14
C ASP A 478 -15.93 -28.54 64.94
N TYR A 479 -16.76 -28.34 65.96
CA TYR A 479 -18.19 -28.70 65.96
C TYR A 479 -19.08 -27.45 66.13
N GLY A 480 -18.61 -26.31 65.60
CA GLY A 480 -19.20 -25.01 65.78
C GLY A 480 -20.27 -24.66 64.77
N VAL A 481 -20.51 -23.36 64.61
CA VAL A 481 -21.57 -22.80 63.74
C VAL A 481 -21.39 -23.12 62.25
N GLY A 482 -20.21 -23.59 61.85
CA GLY A 482 -19.86 -23.91 60.48
C GLY A 482 -19.75 -22.67 59.57
N ILE A 483 -19.30 -22.90 58.33
CA ILE A 483 -19.17 -21.85 57.31
C ILE A 483 -20.25 -22.08 56.25
N LYS A 484 -20.99 -21.03 55.87
CA LYS A 484 -22.01 -21.13 54.81
C LYS A 484 -21.35 -21.57 53.50
N LYS A 485 -22.02 -22.45 52.75
CA LYS A 485 -21.51 -22.93 51.44
C LYS A 485 -21.18 -21.83 50.44
N SER A 486 -21.87 -20.68 50.50
CA SER A 486 -21.60 -19.52 49.65
C SER A 486 -20.31 -18.76 50.00
N GLU A 487 -19.77 -18.96 51.19
CA GLU A 487 -18.54 -18.33 51.69
C GLU A 487 -17.33 -19.26 51.59
N LEU A 488 -17.57 -20.57 51.43
CA LEU A 488 -16.53 -21.55 51.07
C LEU A 488 -16.12 -21.32 49.61
N LYS A 489 -14.97 -20.67 49.40
CA LYS A 489 -14.31 -20.66 48.10
C LYS A 489 -13.61 -22.00 47.90
N ASN A 490 -14.27 -22.90 47.17
CA ASN A 490 -13.57 -23.96 46.44
C ASN A 490 -13.22 -23.43 45.04
#